data_AF-X1BDB8-F1
#
_entry.id   AF-X1BDB8-F1
#
_cell.length_a   1.000
_cell.length_b   1.000
_cell.length_c   1.000
_cell.angle_alpha   90.00
_cell.angle_beta   90.00
_cell.angle_gamma   90.00
#
_symmetry.space_group_name_H-M   'P 1'
#
loop_
_entity.id
_entity.type
_entity.pdbx_description
1 polymer ?
#
loop_
_entity_poly.entity_id
_entity_poly.type
_entity_poly.pdbx_seq_one_letter_code
_entity_poly.pdbx_strand_id
1 'polypeptide(L)'
;NIDLGCWYINYLKERFLNDSILIISGYNAGPGTTSKWLKQYDRTDLDNFVENVPYSETREHIKKVMKSYRMYKRLVQVLSEE
;
A
#
# COMPACT_ATOMS: atom_id res chain seq x y z
N ASN A 1 -1.50 10.10 17.57
CA ASN A 1 -1.41 10.06 16.09
C ASN A 1 -0.81 8.76 15.57
N ILE A 2 0.36 8.30 16.05
CA ILE A 2 0.98 7.05 15.58
C ILE A 2 0.08 5.84 15.83
N ASP A 3 -0.47 5.68 17.05
CA ASP A 3 -1.28 4.51 17.40
C ASP A 3 -2.54 4.38 16.55
N LEU A 4 -3.22 5.50 16.29
CA LEU A 4 -4.38 5.53 15.41
C LEU A 4 -4.01 5.16 13.97
N GLY A 5 -2.87 5.65 13.48
CA GLY A 5 -2.34 5.28 12.17
C GLY A 5 -2.03 3.78 12.07
N CYS A 6 -1.36 3.23 13.08
CA CYS A 6 -1.07 1.80 13.17
C CYS A 6 -2.34 0.96 13.24
N TRP A 7 -3.33 1.38 14.04
CA TRP A 7 -4.64 0.74 14.10
C TRP A 7 -5.32 0.74 12.73
N TYR A 8 -5.32 1.88 12.03
CA TYR A 8 -5.97 1.97 10.72
C TYR A 8 -5.24 1.12 9.67
N ILE A 9 -3.91 1.07 9.69
CA ILE A 9 -3.14 0.15 8.85
C ILE A 9 -3.49 -1.31 9.18
N ASN A 10 -3.68 -1.67 10.45
CA ASN A 10 -4.08 -3.03 10.82
C ASN A 10 -5.47 -3.39 10.30
N TYR A 11 -6.43 -2.47 10.42
CA TYR A 11 -7.76 -2.62 9.80
C TYR A 11 -7.66 -2.85 8.28
N LEU A 12 -6.80 -2.10 7.57
CA LEU A 12 -6.59 -2.27 6.14
C LEU A 12 -5.89 -3.59 5.80
N LYS A 13 -4.97 -4.07 6.64
CA LYS A 13 -4.31 -5.38 6.50
C LYS A 13 -5.32 -6.51 6.49
N GLU A 14 -6.23 -6.52 7.46
CA GLU A 14 -7.30 -7.52 7.55
C GLU A 14 -8.21 -7.46 6.32
N ARG A 15 -8.58 -6.25 5.90
CA ARG A 15 -9.47 -6.03 4.75
C ARG A 15 -8.87 -6.49 3.41
N PHE A 16 -7.57 -6.30 3.22
CA PHE A 16 -6.89 -6.56 1.95
C PHE A 16 -5.94 -7.76 2.00
N LEU A 17 -6.16 -8.69 2.93
CA LEU A 17 -5.39 -9.94 3.04
C LEU A 17 -3.87 -9.71 3.07
N ASN A 18 -3.46 -8.66 3.78
CA ASN A 18 -2.07 -8.22 3.94
C ASN A 18 -1.34 -7.81 2.64
N ASP A 19 -2.09 -7.50 1.56
CA ASP A 19 -1.53 -6.97 0.32
C ASP A 19 -1.04 -5.52 0.49
N SER A 20 0.27 -5.32 0.39
CA SER A 20 0.89 -4.02 0.66
C SER A 20 0.42 -2.91 -0.29
N ILE A 21 0.20 -3.22 -1.57
CA ILE A 21 -0.23 -2.22 -2.56
C ILE A 21 -1.66 -1.76 -2.26
N LEU A 22 -2.55 -2.70 -1.94
CA LEU A 22 -3.94 -2.41 -1.62
C LEU A 22 -4.09 -1.70 -0.27
N ILE A 23 -3.27 -2.05 0.73
CA ILE A 23 -3.22 -1.33 2.00
C ILE A 23 -2.83 0.13 1.79
N ILE A 24 -1.75 0.39 1.05
CA ILE A 24 -1.26 1.75 0.80
C ILE A 24 -2.29 2.55 -0.02
N SER A 25 -2.87 1.93 -1.06
CA SER A 25 -3.96 2.51 -1.83
C SER A 25 -5.14 2.89 -0.93
N GLY A 26 -5.59 1.96 -0.07
CA GLY A 26 -6.71 2.17 0.83
C GLY A 26 -6.46 3.22 1.92
N TYR A 27 -5.20 3.40 2.32
CA TYR A 27 -4.81 4.45 3.24
C TYR A 27 -4.93 5.84 2.61
N ASN A 28 -4.54 5.99 1.34
CA ASN A 28 -4.57 7.28 0.63
C ASN A 28 -5.93 7.60 -0.03
N ALA A 29 -6.49 6.66 -0.78
CA ALA A 29 -7.74 6.85 -1.55
C ALA A 29 -9.00 6.36 -0.82
N GLY A 30 -8.83 5.68 0.30
CA GLY A 30 -9.91 5.07 1.07
C GLY A 30 -10.23 3.63 0.65
N PRO A 31 -10.55 2.73 1.60
CA PRO A 31 -10.74 1.31 1.35
C PRO A 31 -11.90 1.01 0.40
N GLY A 32 -12.96 1.83 0.40
CA GLY A 32 -14.09 1.68 -0.52
C GLY A 32 -13.71 1.96 -1.96
N THR A 33 -12.93 3.01 -2.20
CA THR A 33 -12.41 3.38 -3.53
C THR A 33 -11.47 2.30 -4.07
N THR A 34 -10.49 1.88 -3.28
CA THR A 34 -9.57 0.78 -3.65
C THR A 34 -10.34 -0.51 -3.95
N SER A 35 -11.37 -0.83 -3.16
CA SER A 35 -12.21 -2.02 -3.41
C SER A 35 -12.99 -1.94 -4.74
N LYS A 36 -13.37 -0.74 -5.20
CA LYS A 36 -14.02 -0.54 -6.51
C LYS A 36 -13.04 -0.81 -7.65
N TRP A 37 -11.84 -0.22 -7.58
CA TRP A 37 -10.79 -0.43 -8.58
C TRP A 37 -10.36 -1.89 -8.65
N LEU A 38 -10.22 -2.53 -7.49
CA LEU A 38 -9.85 -3.95 -7.41
C LEU A 38 -10.90 -4.85 -8.09
N LYS A 39 -12.17 -4.45 -8.17
CA LYS A 39 -13.20 -5.19 -8.92
C LYS A 39 -13.16 -4.92 -10.44
N GLN A 40 -12.58 -3.79 -10.85
CA GLN A 40 -12.56 -3.36 -12.26
C GLN A 40 -11.29 -3.78 -13.01
N TYR A 41 -10.16 -3.88 -12.31
CA TYR A 41 -8.87 -4.16 -12.94
C TYR A 41 -8.39 -5.57 -12.64
N ASP A 42 -7.53 -6.07 -13.53
CA ASP A 42 -6.89 -7.36 -13.38
C ASP A 42 -6.06 -7.39 -12.07
N ARG A 43 -6.22 -8.48 -11.33
CA ARG A 43 -5.60 -8.72 -10.03
C ARG A 43 -4.39 -9.64 -10.12
N THR A 44 -4.20 -10.28 -11.27
CA THR A 44 -3.09 -11.21 -11.49
C THR A 44 -1.75 -10.48 -11.61
N ASP A 45 -1.79 -9.20 -11.94
CA ASP A 45 -0.65 -8.30 -11.99
C ASP A 45 -0.93 -7.02 -11.18
N LEU A 46 -0.32 -6.94 -10.00
CA LEU A 46 -0.45 -5.77 -9.12
C LEU A 46 0.25 -4.52 -9.66
N ASP A 47 1.28 -4.67 -10.50
CA ASP A 47 1.92 -3.52 -11.13
C ASP A 47 0.96 -2.94 -12.18
N ASN A 48 0.27 -3.79 -12.95
CA ASN A 48 -0.81 -3.38 -13.82
C ASN A 48 -1.97 -2.74 -13.05
N PHE A 49 -2.34 -3.26 -11.88
CA PHE A 49 -3.33 -2.61 -11.00
C PHE A 49 -2.91 -1.17 -10.66
N VAL A 50 -1.65 -0.96 -10.22
CA VAL A 50 -1.15 0.37 -9.84
C VAL A 50 -1.23 1.34 -11.01
N GLU A 51 -0.82 0.94 -12.21
CA GLU A 51 -0.88 1.83 -13.38
C GLU A 51 -2.32 2.17 -13.80
N ASN A 52 -3.29 1.29 -13.52
CA ASN A 52 -4.71 1.52 -13.81
C ASN A 52 -5.47 2.29 -12.71
N VAL A 53 -4.91 2.51 -11.53
CA VAL A 53 -5.54 3.35 -10.48
C VAL A 53 -5.79 4.74 -11.05
N PRO A 54 -7.04 5.25 -11.17
CA PRO A 54 -7.33 6.51 -11.85
C PRO A 54 -6.67 7.76 -11.25
N TYR A 55 -6.49 7.77 -9.93
CA TYR A 55 -5.91 8.92 -9.22
C TYR A 55 -4.39 8.88 -9.32
N SER A 56 -3.82 9.84 -10.07
CA SER A 56 -2.37 9.98 -10.23
C SER A 56 -1.66 10.15 -8.90
N GLU A 57 -2.24 10.94 -7.99
CA GLU A 57 -1.71 11.11 -6.63
C GLU A 57 -1.58 9.77 -5.91
N THR A 58 -2.61 8.91 -5.98
CA THR A 58 -2.58 7.60 -5.33
C THR A 58 -1.54 6.67 -5.96
N ARG A 59 -1.36 6.71 -7.30
CA ARG A 59 -0.29 5.96 -7.97
C ARG A 59 1.09 6.37 -7.46
N GLU A 60 1.36 7.67 -7.44
CA GLU A 60 2.65 8.20 -6.96
C GLU A 60 2.84 7.95 -5.47
N HIS A 61 1.77 8.00 -4.67
CA HIS A 61 1.81 7.67 -3.25
C HIS A 61 2.21 6.22 -3.01
N ILE A 62 1.60 5.26 -3.75
CA ILE A 62 1.96 3.84 -3.67
C ILE A 62 3.44 3.65 -3.99
N LYS A 63 3.92 4.21 -5.10
CA LYS A 63 5.33 4.12 -5.53
C LYS A 63 6.28 4.69 -4.47
N LYS A 64 5.97 5.86 -3.93
CA LYS A 64 6.77 6.54 -2.89
C LYS A 64 6.85 5.71 -1.61
N VAL A 65 5.72 5.24 -1.08
CA VAL A 65 5.68 4.47 0.17
C VAL A 65 6.38 3.12 0.00
N MET A 66 6.17 2.41 -1.12
CA MET A 66 6.85 1.14 -1.38
C MET A 66 8.37 1.31 -1.50
N LYS A 67 8.83 2.38 -2.15
CA LYS A 67 10.26 2.72 -2.20
C LYS A 67 10.81 2.95 -0.79
N SER A 68 10.17 3.82 -0.01
CA SER A 68 10.58 4.10 1.37
C SER A 68 10.58 2.84 2.25
N TYR A 69 9.54 2.01 2.17
CA TYR A 69 9.44 0.77 2.94
C TYR A 69 10.60 -0.19 2.65
N ARG A 70 10.93 -0.39 1.36
CA ARG A 70 12.08 -1.23 0.96
C ARG A 70 13.40 -0.67 1.47
N MET A 71 13.61 0.65 1.41
CA MET A 71 14.81 1.28 1.94
C MET A 71 14.92 1.10 3.47
N TYR A 72 13.83 1.34 4.22
CA TYR A 72 13.84 1.17 5.67
C TYR A 72 14.07 -0.28 6.07
N LYS A 73 13.46 -1.25 5.38
CA LYS A 73 13.76 -2.67 5.61
C LYS A 73 15.24 -2.99 5.42
N ARG A 74 15.85 -2.48 4.35
CA ARG A 74 17.29 -2.68 4.09
C ARG A 74 18.15 -2.05 5.18
N LEU A 75 17.84 -0.81 5.59
CA LEU A 75 18.58 -0.13 6.65
C LEU A 75 18.53 -0.90 7.97
N VAL A 76 17.34 -1.40 8.35
CA VAL A 76 17.18 -2.22 9.56
C VAL A 76 17.98 -3.51 9.47
N GLN A 77 18.00 -4.17 8.31
CA GLN A 77 18.81 -5.38 8.08
C GLN A 77 20.30 -5.10 8.30
N VAL A 78 20.84 -4.05 7.66
CA VAL A 78 22.25 -3.67 7.79
C VAL A 78 22.62 -3.36 9.24
N LEU A 79 21.77 -2.61 9.94
CA LEU A 79 22.00 -2.26 11.34
C LEU A 79 21.87 -3.44 12.31
N SER A 80 21.22 -4.54 11.90
CA SER A 80 21.08 -5.75 12.72
C SER A 80 22.19 -6.78 12.50
N GLU A 81 23.03 -6.58 11.48
CA GLU A 81 24.17 -7.43 11.12
C GLU A 81 25.49 -6.88 11.67
N GLU A 82 25.52 -5.65 12.20
CA GLU A 82 26.60 -5.04 12.99
C GLU A 82 26.41 -5.26 14.49
#